data_AF-A0A962TGJ2-F1
#
_entry.id   AF-A0A962TGJ2-F1
#
_cell.length_a   1.000
_cell.length_b   1.000
_cell.length_c   1.000
_cell.angle_alpha   90.00
_cell.angle_beta   90.00
_cell.angle_gamma   90.00
#
_symmetry.space_group_name_H-M   'P 1'
#
loop_
_entity.id
_entity.type
_entity.pdbx_description
1 polymer ?
#
loop_
_entity_poly.entity_id
_entity_poly.type
_entity_poly.pdbx_seq_one_letter_code
_entity_poly.pdbx_strand_id
1 'polypeptide(L)'
;MNSSSLLDIDLRQMIIAIETAVSLVGMNDTNHGKRVGYIASQLGKKLSMSERDLQYLFELGLLHDCGVSTEQMHNNLVNYFDWYDAHIHCEI
;
A
#
# COMPACT_ATOMS: atom_id res chain seq x y z
N MET A 1 -10.65 -19.86 36.59
CA MET A 1 -9.76 -18.71 36.37
C MET A 1 -9.46 -18.65 34.88
N ASN A 2 -10.00 -17.66 34.18
CA ASN A 2 -9.88 -17.54 32.73
C ASN A 2 -8.43 -17.22 32.37
N SER A 3 -7.76 -18.16 31.71
CA SER A 3 -6.49 -17.90 31.03
C SER A 3 -6.81 -17.10 29.78
N SER A 4 -6.71 -15.77 29.85
CA SER A 4 -6.69 -14.94 28.65
C SER A 4 -5.38 -15.25 27.93
N SER A 5 -5.42 -16.07 26.89
CA SER A 5 -4.29 -16.24 26.00
C SER A 5 -3.95 -14.88 25.40
N LEU A 6 -2.74 -14.39 25.67
CA LEU A 6 -2.22 -13.22 24.97
C LEU A 6 -2.18 -13.55 23.47
N LEU A 7 -2.89 -12.76 22.69
CA LEU A 7 -2.89 -12.86 21.24
C LEU A 7 -1.56 -12.29 20.75
N ASP A 8 -0.68 -13.14 20.24
CA ASP A 8 0.57 -12.74 19.60
C ASP A 8 0.32 -12.53 18.10
N ILE A 9 0.47 -11.30 17.63
CA ILE A 9 0.26 -10.92 16.23
C ILE A 9 1.59 -10.45 15.65
N ASP A 10 2.03 -11.11 14.59
CA ASP A 10 3.12 -10.59 13.76
C ASP A 10 2.64 -9.33 13.03
N LEU A 11 3.30 -8.20 13.30
CA LEU A 11 2.94 -6.90 12.74
C LEU A 11 2.92 -6.95 11.21
N ARG A 12 3.86 -7.65 10.59
CA ARG A 12 3.98 -7.68 9.13
C ARG A 12 2.87 -8.50 8.51
N GLN A 13 2.48 -9.61 9.13
CA GLN A 13 1.29 -10.36 8.73
C GLN A 13 0.01 -9.51 8.88
N MET A 14 -0.09 -8.72 9.94
CA MET A 14 -1.22 -7.80 10.12
C MET A 14 -1.26 -6.74 9.01
N ILE A 15 -0.12 -6.15 8.66
CA ILE A 15 -0.01 -5.17 7.56
C ILE A 15 -0.43 -5.79 6.23
N ILE A 16 0.04 -7.00 5.92
CA ILE A 16 -0.34 -7.72 4.69
C ILE A 16 -1.84 -8.04 4.67
N ALA A 17 -2.43 -8.40 5.81
CA ALA A 17 -3.86 -8.66 5.93
C ALA A 17 -4.69 -7.39 5.69
N ILE A 18 -4.27 -6.26 6.28
CA ILE A 18 -4.90 -4.95 6.05
C ILE A 18 -4.78 -4.55 4.58
N GLU A 19 -3.60 -4.64 3.99
CA GLU A 19 -3.41 -4.33 2.57
C GLU A 19 -4.28 -5.22 1.67
N THR A 20 -4.40 -6.50 1.99
CA THR A 20 -5.26 -7.41 1.23
C THR A 20 -6.72 -6.97 1.29
N ALA A 21 -7.20 -6.54 2.46
CA ALA A 21 -8.56 -6.01 2.60
C ALA A 21 -8.75 -4.70 1.81
N VAL A 22 -7.79 -3.79 1.85
CA VAL A 22 -7.82 -2.53 1.09
C VAL A 22 -7.81 -2.80 -0.42
N SER A 23 -6.98 -3.73 -0.88
CA SER A 23 -6.90 -4.16 -2.28
C SER A 23 -8.22 -4.73 -2.82
N LEU A 24 -9.14 -5.19 -1.96
CA LEU A 24 -10.47 -5.66 -2.37
C LEU A 24 -11.48 -4.53 -2.57
N VAL A 25 -11.21 -3.32 -2.04
CA VAL A 25 -12.08 -2.14 -2.21
C VAL A 25 -11.94 -1.57 -3.62
N GLY A 26 -10.73 -1.55 -4.17
CA GLY A 26 -10.44 -1.11 -5.54
C GLY A 26 -10.53 -2.27 -6.52
N MET A 27 -11.74 -2.67 -6.91
CA MET A 27 -12.01 -3.89 -7.70
C MET A 27 -11.23 -4.02 -9.03
N ASN A 28 -10.67 -2.91 -9.54
CA ASN A 28 -9.99 -2.86 -10.84
C ASN A 28 -8.45 -2.74 -10.75
N ASP A 29 -7.86 -2.52 -9.57
CA ASP A 29 -6.39 -2.43 -9.42
C ASP A 29 -5.84 -3.38 -8.34
N THR A 30 -5.92 -4.68 -8.64
CA THR A 30 -5.45 -5.72 -7.72
C THR A 30 -3.95 -5.56 -7.41
N ASN A 31 -3.59 -5.69 -6.14
CA ASN A 31 -2.20 -5.61 -5.65
C ASN A 31 -1.53 -4.25 -5.89
N HIS A 32 -2.28 -3.17 -6.10
CA HIS A 32 -1.75 -1.81 -6.24
C HIS A 32 -0.74 -1.45 -5.15
N GLY A 33 -1.14 -1.57 -3.88
CA GLY A 33 -0.28 -1.28 -2.73
C GLY A 33 1.01 -2.11 -2.70
N LYS A 34 0.97 -3.38 -3.11
CA LYS A 34 2.17 -4.23 -3.23
C LYS A 34 3.14 -3.73 -4.30
N ARG A 35 2.63 -3.30 -5.45
CA ARG A 35 3.48 -2.74 -6.52
C ARG A 35 4.10 -1.42 -6.07
N VAL A 36 3.32 -0.55 -5.42
CA VAL A 36 3.81 0.73 -4.85
C VAL A 36 4.90 0.47 -3.81
N GLY A 37 4.66 -0.44 -2.85
CA GLY A 37 5.65 -0.80 -1.83
C GLY A 37 6.93 -1.39 -2.44
N TYR A 38 6.80 -2.24 -3.46
CA TYR A 38 7.96 -2.77 -4.19
C TYR A 38 8.75 -1.66 -4.86
N ILE A 39 8.10 -0.80 -5.65
CA ILE A 39 8.76 0.33 -6.34
C ILE A 39 9.46 1.25 -5.34
N ALA A 40 8.80 1.63 -4.25
CA ALA A 40 9.38 2.47 -3.20
C ALA A 40 10.64 1.84 -2.60
N SER A 41 10.61 0.54 -2.28
CA SER A 41 11.79 -0.17 -1.78
C SER A 41 12.94 -0.23 -2.80
N GLN A 42 12.64 -0.37 -4.10
CA GLN A 42 13.68 -0.37 -5.14
C GLN A 42 14.31 1.01 -5.32
N LEU A 43 13.52 2.08 -5.22
CA LEU A 43 14.04 3.45 -5.23
C LEU A 43 14.92 3.71 -4.00
N GLY A 44 14.47 3.32 -2.81
CA GLY A 44 15.28 3.43 -1.59
C GLY A 44 16.60 2.66 -1.69
N LYS A 45 16.58 1.49 -2.33
CA LYS A 45 17.80 0.70 -2.60
C LYS A 45 18.75 1.43 -3.54
N LYS A 46 18.25 2.09 -4.60
CA LYS A 46 19.06 2.93 -5.49
C LYS A 46 19.66 4.14 -4.78
N LEU A 47 18.99 4.63 -3.74
CA LEU A 47 19.46 5.70 -2.87
C LEU A 47 20.38 5.21 -1.73
N SER A 48 20.77 3.92 -1.72
CA SER A 48 21.64 3.31 -0.70
C SER A 48 21.10 3.42 0.74
N MET A 49 19.78 3.35 0.91
CA MET A 49 19.14 3.36 2.24
C MET A 49 19.39 2.05 3.00
N SER A 50 19.20 2.07 4.32
CA SER A 50 19.41 0.89 5.16
C SER A 50 18.32 -0.17 4.92
N GLU A 51 18.63 -1.46 5.14
CA GLU A 51 17.64 -2.54 5.02
C GLU A 51 16.38 -2.29 5.87
N ARG A 52 16.55 -1.71 7.06
CA ARG A 52 15.42 -1.32 7.92
C ARG A 52 14.51 -0.32 7.22
N ASP A 53 15.09 0.69 6.57
CA ASP A 53 14.31 1.70 5.86
C ASP A 53 13.66 1.13 4.59
N LEU A 54 14.32 0.18 3.91
CA LEU A 54 13.72 -0.52 2.77
C LEU A 54 12.47 -1.31 3.18
N GLN A 55 12.53 -2.00 4.33
CA GLN A 55 11.36 -2.69 4.88
C GLN A 55 10.25 -1.71 5.28
N TYR A 56 10.63 -0.58 5.87
CA TYR A 56 9.68 0.46 6.24
C TYR A 56 9.00 1.10 5.02
N LEU A 57 9.75 1.38 3.95
CA LEU A 57 9.21 1.88 2.67
C LEU A 57 8.24 0.88 2.04
N PHE A 58 8.58 -0.41 2.08
CA PHE A 58 7.69 -1.45 1.57
C PHE A 58 6.38 -1.48 2.36
N GLU A 59 6.45 -1.49 3.69
CA GLU A 59 5.28 -1.48 4.58
C GLU A 59 4.42 -0.22 4.42
N LEU A 60 5.04 0.95 4.25
CA LEU A 60 4.32 2.20 3.94
C LEU A 60 3.59 2.12 2.61
N GLY A 61 4.21 1.55 1.56
CA GLY A 61 3.53 1.36 0.28
C GLY A 61 2.31 0.42 0.37
N LEU A 62 2.36 -0.60 1.24
CA LEU A 62 1.21 -1.45 1.51
C LEU A 62 0.06 -0.71 2.21
N LEU A 63 0.40 0.26 3.08
CA LEU A 63 -0.57 0.97 3.92
C LEU A 63 -0.98 2.34 3.40
N HIS A 64 -0.38 2.86 2.32
CA HIS A 64 -0.58 4.26 1.93
C HIS A 64 -2.05 4.63 1.70
N ASP A 65 -2.84 3.68 1.17
CA ASP A 65 -4.27 3.82 0.89
C ASP A 65 -5.18 3.25 1.98
N CYS A 66 -4.67 2.97 3.19
CA CYS A 66 -5.48 2.40 4.27
C CYS A 66 -6.65 3.31 4.72
N GLY A 67 -6.65 4.58 4.33
CA GLY A 67 -7.77 5.52 4.54
C GLY A 67 -8.89 5.42 3.49
N VAL A 68 -8.70 4.70 2.39
CA VAL A 68 -9.70 4.55 1.32
C VAL A 68 -10.61 3.37 1.64
N SER A 69 -11.81 3.68 2.16
CA SER A 69 -12.72 2.67 2.73
C SER A 69 -13.88 2.25 1.84
N THR A 70 -14.09 2.94 0.70
CA THR A 70 -15.18 2.64 -0.23
C THR A 70 -14.73 2.74 -1.67
N GLU A 71 -15.35 1.94 -2.53
CA GLU A 71 -15.14 2.00 -3.99
C GLU A 71 -15.46 3.41 -4.53
N GLN A 72 -16.52 4.05 -4.02
CA GLN A 72 -16.89 5.42 -4.42
C GLN A 72 -15.78 6.42 -4.08
N MET A 73 -15.18 6.33 -2.90
CA MET A 73 -14.08 7.20 -2.50
C MET A 73 -12.82 6.94 -3.34
N HIS A 74 -12.51 5.67 -3.63
CA HIS A 74 -11.43 5.29 -4.55
C HIS A 74 -11.66 5.86 -5.95
N ASN A 75 -12.85 5.62 -6.53
CA ASN A 75 -13.23 6.12 -7.85
C ASN A 75 -13.19 7.64 -7.92
N ASN A 76 -13.62 8.35 -6.87
CA ASN A 76 -13.52 9.80 -6.82
C ASN A 76 -12.05 10.24 -6.88
N LEU A 77 -11.19 9.69 -6.02
CA LEU A 77 -9.76 10.04 -6.02
C LEU A 77 -9.11 9.79 -7.38
N VAL A 78 -9.29 8.59 -7.95
CA VAL A 78 -8.72 8.25 -9.27
C VAL A 78 -9.22 9.22 -10.33
N ASN A 79 -10.54 9.45 -10.45
CA ASN A 79 -11.08 10.34 -11.48
C ASN A 79 -10.67 11.81 -11.28
N TYR A 80 -10.43 12.27 -10.05
CA TYR A 80 -9.94 13.62 -9.80
C TYR A 80 -8.47 13.79 -10.19
N PHE A 81 -7.66 12.73 -10.09
CA PHE A 81 -6.23 12.75 -10.41
C PHE A 81 -5.88 12.21 -11.81
N ASP A 82 -6.83 11.57 -12.51
CA ASP A 82 -6.68 11.07 -13.87
C ASP A 82 -7.24 12.06 -14.90
N TRP A 83 -6.60 13.24 -15.00
CA TRP A 83 -6.94 14.21 -16.04
C TRP A 83 -6.41 13.74 -17.41
N TYR A 84 -6.97 14.27 -18.51
CA TYR A 84 -6.70 13.80 -19.89
C TYR A 84 -5.20 13.59 -20.21
N ASP A 85 -4.36 14.51 -19.77
CA ASP A 85 -2.90 14.51 -20.02
C ASP A 85 -2.09 13.98 -18.83
N ALA A 86 -2.72 13.31 -17.86
CA ALA A 86 -2.02 12.78 -16.69
C ALA A 86 -0.89 11.84 -17.12
N HIS A 87 -1.08 11.00 -18.14
CA HIS A 87 -0.06 10.09 -18.64
C HIS A 87 1.23 10.77 -19.14
N ILE A 88 1.19 12.04 -19.56
CA ILE A 88 2.35 12.75 -20.13
C ILE A 88 3.51 12.86 -19.12
N HIS A 89 3.25 12.93 -17.82
CA HIS A 89 4.34 13.00 -16.81
C HIS A 89 5.20 11.73 -16.75
N CYS A 90 4.70 10.62 -17.29
CA CYS A 90 5.40 9.33 -17.38
C CYS A 90 6.13 9.13 -18.72
N GLU A 91 5.92 10.01 -19.70
CA GLU A 91 6.60 9.95 -20.99
C GLU A 91 7.96 10.64 -20.88
N ILE A 92 9.05 9.90 -21.19
CA ILE A 92 10.44 10.39 -21.20
C ILE A 92 10.92 10.52 -22.65
#